data_AF-A0A494XH22-F1
#
_entry.id   AF-A0A494XH22-F1
#
_cell.length_a   1.000
_cell.length_b   1.000
_cell.length_c   1.000
_cell.angle_alpha   90.00
_cell.angle_beta   90.00
_cell.angle_gamma   90.00
#
_symmetry.space_group_name_H-M   'P 1'
#
loop_
_entity.id
_entity.type
_entity.pdbx_description
1 polymer ?
#
loop_
_entity_poly.entity_id
_entity_poly.type
_entity_poly.pdbx_seq_one_letter_code
_entity_poly.pdbx_strand_id
1 'polypeptide(L)'
;MKREELLKMAESENISLTPSKLRRYVEYGWIVTIRKGNGRAKGAAPASYHEQSLQTLREIARLPGIKQQYLIFTLYWKGYPVAWHKLKDALQEYVMNMDSTFMTTAKLTIDPANAEYAATIMAEDALPTKKPGRPSIEDEAELEKQRTKEISFMHTVFGIIQDLNTPNSVSPQTLLKFFNFFGPLPNDSETIISPATEWMNLKRLSPFVSLAEEEDFVEMYKTIKHLQEHWSELKKIFNPLELPFVKTFMDKLNSYNPNSTRDGNIHYKCYVLFVLLTLRQHTQIQEFLQSEIAQEMRKEICMQLLQLSEVMKGGEAQ
;
A
#
# COMPACT_ATOMS: atom_id res chain seq x y z
N MET A 1 10.96 4.78 29.80
CA MET A 1 12.34 5.27 29.64
C MET A 1 12.38 6.79 29.78
N LYS A 2 13.39 7.39 30.44
CA LYS A 2 13.55 8.86 30.48
C LYS A 2 14.22 9.40 29.21
N ARG A 3 14.17 10.71 28.97
CA ARG A 3 14.75 11.33 27.77
C ARG A 3 16.27 11.14 27.70
N GLU A 4 16.95 11.44 28.80
CA GLU A 4 18.41 11.40 28.90
C GLU A 4 18.92 9.96 28.74
N GLU A 5 18.16 8.99 29.25
CA GLU A 5 18.40 7.57 29.08
C GLU A 5 18.29 7.16 27.61
N LEU A 6 17.20 7.54 26.92
CA LEU A 6 17.01 7.23 25.50
C LEU A 6 18.12 7.83 24.62
N LEU A 7 18.52 9.07 24.90
CA LEU A 7 19.61 9.74 24.17
C LEU A 7 20.95 9.01 24.35
N LYS A 8 21.29 8.63 25.59
CA LYS A 8 22.52 7.86 25.88
C LYS A 8 22.50 6.49 25.20
N MET A 9 21.37 5.79 25.24
CA MET A 9 21.25 4.48 24.56
C MET A 9 21.38 4.62 23.04
N ALA A 10 20.74 5.64 22.44
CA ALA A 10 20.88 5.91 21.01
C ALA A 10 22.33 6.23 20.62
N GLU A 11 23.03 7.04 21.41
CA GLU A 11 24.45 7.37 21.22
C GLU A 11 25.32 6.12 21.31
N SER A 12 25.09 5.25 22.30
CA SER A 12 25.84 3.99 22.46
C SER A 12 25.69 3.03 21.27
N GLU A 13 24.66 3.20 20.45
CA GLU A 13 24.38 2.41 19.26
C GLU A 13 24.73 3.15 17.96
N ASN A 14 25.45 4.27 18.04
CA ASN A 14 25.81 5.11 16.91
C ASN A 14 24.59 5.67 16.15
N ILE A 15 23.44 5.81 16.82
CA ILE A 15 22.25 6.44 16.25
C ILE A 15 22.36 7.95 16.48
N SER A 16 22.57 8.71 15.39
CA SER A 16 22.61 10.17 15.44
C SER A 16 21.26 10.76 15.84
N LEU A 17 21.10 11.05 17.13
CA LEU A 17 19.88 11.58 17.72
C LEU A 17 20.18 12.78 18.62
N THR A 18 19.80 13.97 18.14
CA THR A 18 19.87 15.19 18.96
C THR A 18 18.58 15.39 19.76
N PRO A 19 18.62 16.16 20.86
CA PRO A 19 17.43 16.54 21.62
C PRO A 19 16.33 17.19 20.77
N SER A 20 16.71 17.94 19.72
CA SER A 20 15.80 18.57 18.76
C SER A 20 15.19 17.55 17.80
N LYS A 21 16.01 16.64 17.25
CA LYS A 21 15.56 15.56 16.36
C LYS A 21 14.56 14.63 17.05
N LEU A 22 14.82 14.27 18.31
CA LEU A 22 13.89 13.49 19.13
C LEU A 22 12.55 14.22 19.32
N ARG A 23 12.57 15.54 19.58
CA ARG A 23 11.33 16.33 19.71
C ARG A 23 10.51 16.28 18.43
N ARG A 24 11.15 16.50 17.27
CA ARG A 24 10.50 16.42 15.96
C ARG A 24 9.90 15.03 15.71
N TYR A 25 10.57 13.96 16.12
CA TYR A 25 10.03 12.59 16.00
C TYR A 25 8.79 12.36 16.87
N VAL A 26 8.72 13.00 18.04
CA VAL A 26 7.52 13.00 18.88
C VAL A 26 6.40 13.83 18.24
N GLU A 27 6.71 15.01 17.68
CA GLU A 27 5.74 15.88 16.99
C GLU A 27 5.11 15.18 15.78
N TYR A 28 5.90 14.43 15.03
CA TYR A 28 5.43 13.61 13.91
C TYR A 28 4.77 12.29 14.35
N GLY A 29 4.73 11.98 15.65
CA GLY A 29 4.11 10.77 16.17
C GLY A 29 4.89 9.48 15.93
N TRP A 30 6.15 9.55 15.48
CA TRP A 30 7.02 8.38 15.24
C TRP A 30 7.56 7.80 16.54
N ILE A 31 7.62 8.60 17.60
CA ILE A 31 8.02 8.18 18.94
C ILE A 31 6.93 8.58 19.92
N VAL A 32 6.37 7.61 20.63
CA VAL A 32 5.28 7.81 21.58
C VAL A 32 5.83 8.19 22.95
N THR A 33 5.20 9.19 23.56
CA THR A 33 5.45 9.56 24.95
C THR A 33 4.24 9.22 25.82
N ILE A 34 4.50 8.61 26.97
CA ILE A 34 3.54 8.24 27.99
C ILE A 34 3.64 9.26 29.11
N ARG A 35 2.56 10.00 29.35
CA ARG A 35 2.43 10.90 30.49
C ARG A 35 1.57 10.21 31.56
N LYS A 36 2.16 9.93 32.72
CA LYS A 36 1.36 9.56 33.91
C LYS A 36 0.92 10.85 34.60
N GLY A 37 -0.39 11.06 34.70
CA GLY A 37 -0.92 12.16 35.51
C GLY A 37 -0.79 11.84 36.99
N ASN A 38 -0.08 12.67 37.76
CA ASN A 38 0.06 12.48 39.22
C ASN A 38 -1.07 13.18 40.01
N GLY A 39 -2.22 13.45 39.36
CA GLY A 39 -3.31 14.24 39.91
C GLY A 39 -3.04 15.75 39.93
N ARG A 40 -4.11 16.56 40.05
CA ARG A 40 -4.06 18.04 40.02
C ARG A 40 -3.06 18.67 41.01
N ALA A 41 -2.75 18.01 42.11
CA ALA A 41 -1.91 18.56 43.19
C ALA A 41 -0.39 18.39 43.00
N LYS A 42 0.08 17.49 42.12
CA LYS A 42 1.52 17.16 41.99
C LYS A 42 2.13 17.55 40.64
N GLY A 43 1.41 18.30 39.81
CA GLY A 43 1.83 18.66 38.46
C GLY A 43 1.86 17.45 37.49
N ALA A 44 2.14 17.72 36.22
CA ALA A 44 2.31 16.67 35.22
C ALA A 44 3.65 15.95 35.45
N ALA A 45 3.63 14.61 35.56
CA ALA A 45 4.87 13.86 35.61
C ALA A 45 5.67 14.07 34.30
N PRO A 46 7.01 14.01 34.35
CA PRO A 46 7.82 14.08 33.14
C PRO A 46 7.37 13.01 32.14
N ALA A 47 7.22 13.40 30.88
CA ALA A 47 6.86 12.47 29.83
C ALA A 47 7.92 11.36 29.74
N SER A 48 7.48 10.11 29.79
CA SER A 48 8.33 8.94 29.62
C SER A 48 8.19 8.41 28.20
N TYR A 49 9.22 7.80 27.65
CA TYR A 49 9.18 7.20 26.31
C TYR A 49 8.78 5.73 26.40
N HIS A 50 8.05 5.28 25.38
CA HIS A 50 7.65 3.87 25.22
C HIS A 50 8.89 2.95 25.21
N GLU A 51 8.77 1.73 25.73
CA GLU A 51 9.91 0.79 25.85
C GLU A 51 10.57 0.48 24.49
N GLN A 52 9.76 0.41 23.44
CA GLN A 52 10.23 0.17 22.07
C GLN A 52 10.80 1.40 21.35
N SER A 53 10.95 2.55 22.03
CA SER A 53 11.43 3.79 21.39
C SER A 53 12.83 3.63 20.78
N LEU A 54 13.74 2.91 21.45
CA LEU A 54 15.07 2.64 20.91
C LEU A 54 15.02 1.76 19.65
N GLN A 55 14.20 0.71 19.67
CA GLN A 55 13.98 -0.17 18.51
C GLN A 55 13.36 0.60 17.33
N THR A 56 12.47 1.55 17.63
CA THR A 56 11.87 2.45 16.63
C THR A 56 12.92 3.38 16.02
N LEU A 57 13.81 3.95 16.84
CA LEU A 57 14.91 4.79 16.37
C LEU A 57 15.90 4.04 15.47
N ARG A 58 16.25 2.80 15.84
CA ARG A 58 17.06 1.91 14.99
C ARG A 58 16.41 1.73 13.62
N GLU A 59 15.10 1.54 13.60
CA GLU A 59 14.37 1.35 12.36
C GLU A 59 14.34 2.62 11.52
N ILE A 60 14.05 3.78 12.12
CA ILE A 60 14.11 5.06 11.42
C ILE A 60 15.48 5.27 10.76
N ALA A 61 16.57 4.93 11.44
CA ALA A 61 17.92 5.04 10.89
C ALA A 61 18.18 4.12 9.69
N ARG A 62 17.44 3.00 9.57
CA ARG A 62 17.53 2.03 8.45
C ARG A 62 16.68 2.41 7.25
N LEU A 63 15.89 3.48 7.32
CA LEU A 63 14.93 3.90 6.28
C LEU A 63 15.28 5.22 5.58
N PRO A 64 16.52 5.46 5.10
CA PRO A 64 16.93 6.76 4.55
C PRO A 64 16.24 7.15 3.23
N GLY A 65 15.57 6.21 2.55
CA GLY A 65 14.89 6.45 1.26
C GLY A 65 13.39 6.77 1.36
N ILE A 66 12.79 6.67 2.55
CA ILE A 66 11.35 6.92 2.72
C ILE A 66 11.12 8.39 3.00
N LYS A 67 10.24 9.04 2.21
CA LYS A 67 9.83 10.42 2.46
C LYS A 67 9.26 10.54 3.88
N GLN A 68 9.62 11.61 4.59
CA GLN A 68 9.24 11.79 6.01
C GLN A 68 7.74 11.63 6.24
N GLN A 69 6.89 12.18 5.36
CA GLN A 69 5.43 12.08 5.42
C GLN A 69 4.90 10.64 5.43
N TYR A 70 5.68 9.67 4.95
CA TYR A 70 5.30 8.25 4.84
C TYR A 70 5.89 7.37 5.94
N LEU A 71 6.76 7.93 6.77
CA LEU A 71 7.47 7.14 7.78
C LEU A 71 6.52 6.61 8.84
N ILE A 72 5.50 7.40 9.24
CA ILE A 72 4.50 6.97 10.22
C ILE A 72 3.72 5.73 9.77
N PHE A 73 3.32 5.66 8.50
CA PHE A 73 2.64 4.47 7.95
C PHE A 73 3.57 3.27 7.93
N THR A 74 4.85 3.48 7.60
CA THR A 74 5.84 2.40 7.54
C THR A 74 6.12 1.84 8.93
N LEU A 75 6.31 2.71 9.93
CA LEU A 75 6.52 2.31 11.32
C LEU A 75 5.31 1.56 11.86
N TYR A 76 4.11 2.09 11.65
CA TYR A 76 2.86 1.45 12.05
C TYR A 76 2.70 0.07 11.40
N TRP A 77 2.92 -0.04 10.09
CA TRP A 77 2.84 -1.29 9.34
C TRP A 77 3.83 -2.35 9.84
N LYS A 78 5.01 -1.92 10.30
CA LYS A 78 6.04 -2.80 10.89
C LYS A 78 5.78 -3.13 12.36
N GLY A 79 4.73 -2.58 12.96
CA GLY A 79 4.34 -2.83 14.33
C GLY A 79 5.08 -2.03 15.39
N TYR A 80 5.66 -0.90 15.01
CA TYR A 80 6.20 0.05 15.96
C TYR A 80 5.07 0.92 16.54
N PRO A 81 5.17 1.30 17.83
CA PRO A 81 4.21 2.20 18.45
C PRO A 81 4.30 3.58 17.81
N VAL A 82 3.19 4.06 17.29
CA VAL A 82 3.02 5.42 16.76
C VAL A 82 1.88 6.12 17.49
N ALA A 83 1.89 7.44 17.50
CA ALA A 83 0.78 8.20 18.07
C ALA A 83 -0.44 8.10 17.13
N TRP A 84 -1.53 7.45 17.59
CA TRP A 84 -2.70 7.17 16.75
C TRP A 84 -3.31 8.44 16.12
N HIS A 85 -3.40 9.53 16.89
CA HIS A 85 -3.94 10.80 16.39
C HIS A 85 -3.06 11.40 15.28
N LYS A 86 -1.73 11.21 15.34
CA LYS A 86 -0.82 11.61 14.26
C LYS A 86 -0.92 10.71 13.03
N LEU A 87 -1.18 9.42 13.24
CA LEU A 87 -1.46 8.49 12.15
C LEU A 87 -2.77 8.86 11.46
N LYS A 88 -3.81 9.21 12.21
CA LYS A 88 -5.09 9.74 11.71
C LYS A 88 -4.87 11.02 10.90
N ASP A 89 -4.17 12.01 11.44
CA ASP A 89 -3.84 13.26 10.73
C ASP A 89 -3.13 12.96 9.40
N ALA A 90 -2.13 12.07 9.42
CA ALA A 90 -1.39 11.69 8.22
C ALA A 90 -2.26 10.96 7.19
N LEU A 91 -3.18 10.08 7.62
CA LEU A 91 -4.15 9.44 6.73
C LEU A 91 -5.10 10.45 6.09
N GLN A 92 -5.58 11.44 6.84
CA GLN A 92 -6.42 12.51 6.31
C GLN A 92 -5.68 13.32 5.25
N GLU A 93 -4.45 13.75 5.54
CA GLU A 93 -3.61 14.47 4.58
C GLU A 93 -3.37 13.63 3.32
N TYR A 94 -3.13 12.33 3.47
CA TYR A 94 -2.96 11.41 2.35
C TYR A 94 -4.23 11.33 1.47
N VAL A 95 -5.41 11.20 2.07
CA VAL A 95 -6.68 11.19 1.33
C VAL A 95 -6.90 12.50 0.59
N MET A 96 -6.65 13.64 1.24
CA MET A 96 -6.79 14.96 0.62
C MET A 96 -5.85 15.15 -0.58
N ASN A 97 -4.59 14.71 -0.46
CA ASN A 97 -3.63 14.78 -1.56
C ASN A 97 -4.02 13.89 -2.74
N MET A 98 -4.50 12.68 -2.44
CA MET A 98 -4.98 11.74 -3.45
C MET A 98 -6.21 12.29 -4.18
N ASP A 99 -7.22 12.78 -3.44
CA ASP A 99 -8.43 13.39 -3.99
C ASP A 99 -8.10 14.60 -4.88
N SER A 100 -7.24 15.50 -4.39
CA SER A 100 -6.77 16.66 -5.17
C SER A 100 -6.08 16.26 -6.48
N THR A 101 -5.23 15.22 -6.43
CA THR A 101 -4.54 14.71 -7.62
C THR A 101 -5.55 14.09 -8.59
N PHE A 102 -6.48 13.29 -8.10
CA PHE A 102 -7.48 12.63 -8.94
C PHE A 102 -8.42 13.67 -9.57
N MET A 103 -8.87 14.67 -8.82
CA MET A 103 -9.67 15.77 -9.34
C MET A 103 -8.93 16.54 -10.44
N THR A 104 -7.65 16.80 -10.25
CA THR A 104 -6.81 17.52 -11.23
C THR A 104 -6.66 16.69 -12.49
N THR A 105 -6.30 15.42 -12.36
CA THR A 105 -6.15 14.50 -13.49
C THR A 105 -7.47 14.33 -14.24
N ALA A 106 -8.58 14.10 -13.54
CA ALA A 106 -9.90 14.00 -14.18
C ALA A 106 -10.25 15.25 -14.97
N LYS A 107 -10.02 16.45 -14.42
CA LYS A 107 -10.27 17.71 -15.13
C LYS A 107 -9.44 17.85 -16.41
N LEU A 108 -8.17 17.44 -16.36
CA LEU A 108 -7.27 17.51 -17.50
C LEU A 108 -7.65 16.50 -18.59
N THR A 109 -8.10 15.30 -18.21
CA THR A 109 -8.37 14.21 -19.16
C THR A 109 -9.82 14.15 -19.64
N ILE A 110 -10.70 15.05 -19.19
CA ILE A 110 -12.05 15.20 -19.76
C ILE A 110 -12.00 15.56 -21.25
N ASP A 111 -11.02 16.37 -21.65
CA ASP A 111 -10.76 16.66 -23.06
C ASP A 111 -10.02 15.47 -23.72
N PRO A 112 -10.61 14.81 -24.74
CA PRO A 112 -9.99 13.69 -25.41
C PRO A 112 -8.60 13.98 -25.98
N ALA A 113 -8.33 15.22 -26.43
CA ALA A 113 -7.03 15.60 -26.97
C ALA A 113 -5.95 15.62 -25.88
N ASN A 114 -6.29 16.14 -24.70
CA ASN A 114 -5.39 16.15 -23.55
C ASN A 114 -5.21 14.75 -22.96
N ALA A 115 -6.25 13.92 -22.95
CA ALA A 115 -6.18 12.53 -22.53
C ALA A 115 -5.23 11.73 -23.44
N GLU A 116 -5.36 11.88 -24.77
CA GLU A 116 -4.49 11.21 -25.74
C GLU A 116 -3.03 11.66 -25.59
N TYR A 117 -2.81 12.96 -25.45
CA TYR A 117 -1.47 13.52 -25.24
C TYR A 117 -0.82 12.98 -23.95
N ALA A 118 -1.56 12.98 -22.83
CA ALA A 118 -1.08 12.47 -21.56
C ALA A 118 -0.83 10.96 -21.60
N ALA A 119 -1.72 10.19 -22.23
CA ALA A 119 -1.55 8.75 -22.41
C ALA A 119 -0.30 8.43 -23.24
N THR A 120 -0.04 9.19 -24.29
CA THR A 120 1.15 9.03 -25.14
C THR A 120 2.43 9.26 -24.35
N ILE A 121 2.52 10.37 -23.60
CA ILE A 121 3.71 10.68 -22.78
C ILE A 121 3.95 9.59 -21.74
N MET A 122 2.92 9.21 -21.00
CA MET A 122 3.05 8.21 -19.95
C MET A 122 3.37 6.82 -20.51
N ALA A 123 2.86 6.48 -21.68
CA ALA A 123 3.24 5.25 -22.38
C ALA A 123 4.71 5.27 -22.80
N GLU A 124 5.22 6.40 -23.30
CA GLU A 124 6.64 6.52 -23.69
C GLU A 124 7.61 6.35 -22.52
N ASP A 125 7.25 6.87 -21.34
CA ASP A 125 8.02 6.68 -20.11
C ASP A 125 8.04 5.22 -19.62
N ALA A 126 7.01 4.43 -19.97
CA ALA A 126 6.88 3.03 -19.59
C ALA A 126 7.63 2.07 -20.53
N LEU A 127 7.99 2.52 -21.74
CA LEU A 127 8.66 1.68 -22.73
C LEU A 127 10.14 1.45 -22.36
N PRO A 128 10.70 0.26 -22.66
CA PRO A 128 12.10 -0.02 -22.42
C PRO A 128 13.01 0.93 -23.20
N THR A 129 14.12 1.32 -22.57
CA THR A 129 15.07 2.26 -23.16
C THR A 129 15.64 1.69 -24.46
N LYS A 130 15.56 2.45 -25.56
CA LYS A 130 16.03 2.00 -26.88
C LYS A 130 17.50 1.60 -26.79
N LYS A 131 17.83 0.35 -27.14
CA LYS A 131 19.22 -0.11 -27.23
C LYS A 131 19.94 0.71 -28.32
N PRO A 132 21.20 1.12 -28.10
CA PRO A 132 21.95 1.85 -29.12
C PRO A 132 22.14 0.98 -30.37
N GLY A 133 21.69 1.49 -31.53
CA GLY A 133 21.72 0.79 -32.81
C GLY A 133 20.51 1.15 -33.68
N ARG A 134 20.50 0.69 -34.94
CA ARG A 134 19.31 0.79 -35.81
C ARG A 134 18.35 -0.36 -35.42
N PRO A 135 17.10 -0.09 -35.01
CA PRO A 135 16.14 -1.14 -34.72
C PRO A 135 15.83 -1.96 -35.97
N SER A 136 15.52 -3.24 -35.81
CA SER A 136 14.94 -4.03 -36.91
C SER A 136 13.47 -3.63 -37.14
N ILE A 137 12.92 -3.95 -38.31
CA ILE A 137 11.49 -3.71 -38.62
C ILE A 137 10.59 -4.46 -37.63
N GLU A 138 11.00 -5.66 -37.20
CA GLU A 138 10.29 -6.47 -36.21
C GLU A 138 10.33 -5.80 -34.82
N ASP A 139 11.46 -5.21 -34.43
CA ASP A 139 11.58 -4.45 -33.17
C ASP A 139 10.69 -3.19 -33.19
N GLU A 140 10.60 -2.49 -34.32
CA GLU A 140 9.73 -1.30 -34.45
C GLU A 140 8.25 -1.68 -34.37
N ALA A 141 7.85 -2.77 -35.04
CA ALA A 141 6.47 -3.25 -35.00
C ALA A 141 6.05 -3.72 -33.59
N GLU A 142 6.93 -4.42 -32.89
CA GLU A 142 6.66 -4.86 -31.51
C GLU A 142 6.65 -3.68 -30.53
N LEU A 143 7.54 -2.69 -30.70
CA LEU A 143 7.53 -1.47 -29.91
C LEU A 143 6.24 -0.66 -30.11
N GLU A 144 5.76 -0.55 -31.35
CA GLU A 144 4.52 0.17 -31.64
C GLU A 144 3.28 -0.55 -31.09
N LYS A 145 3.27 -1.89 -31.15
CA LYS A 145 2.25 -2.71 -30.49
C LYS A 145 2.25 -2.52 -28.98
N GLN A 146 3.42 -2.47 -28.35
CA GLN A 146 3.57 -2.19 -26.92
C GLN A 146 3.10 -0.77 -26.59
N ARG A 147 3.49 0.24 -27.38
CA ARG A 147 3.01 1.61 -27.22
C ARG A 147 1.49 1.70 -27.28
N THR A 148 0.87 1.11 -28.29
CA THR A 148 -0.60 1.10 -28.45
C THR A 148 -1.28 0.46 -27.24
N LYS A 149 -0.71 -0.64 -26.73
CA LYS A 149 -1.20 -1.33 -25.53
C LYS A 149 -1.10 -0.46 -24.28
N GLU A 150 0.03 0.23 -24.07
CA GLU A 150 0.23 1.13 -22.93
C GLU A 150 -0.67 2.38 -23.01
N ILE A 151 -0.86 2.97 -24.19
CA ILE A 151 -1.81 4.08 -24.40
C ILE A 151 -3.23 3.65 -24.02
N SER A 152 -3.67 2.48 -24.49
CA SER A 152 -5.00 1.92 -24.15
C SER A 152 -5.16 1.68 -22.65
N PHE A 153 -4.10 1.24 -21.98
CA PHE A 153 -4.08 1.09 -20.53
C PHE A 153 -4.23 2.44 -19.82
N MET A 154 -3.48 3.46 -20.23
CA MET A 154 -3.56 4.78 -19.62
C MET A 154 -4.94 5.43 -19.79
N HIS A 155 -5.60 5.23 -20.94
CA HIS A 155 -7.00 5.64 -21.11
C HIS A 155 -7.95 4.93 -20.14
N THR A 156 -7.71 3.64 -19.88
CA THR A 156 -8.49 2.90 -18.87
C THR A 156 -8.27 3.47 -17.47
N VAL A 157 -7.02 3.82 -17.13
CA VAL A 157 -6.68 4.48 -15.86
C VAL A 157 -7.36 5.85 -15.74
N PHE A 158 -7.35 6.67 -16.80
CA PHE A 158 -8.04 7.95 -16.80
C PHE A 158 -9.56 7.79 -16.64
N GLY A 159 -10.16 6.79 -17.28
CA GLY A 159 -11.56 6.43 -17.09
C GLY A 159 -11.89 6.09 -15.64
N ILE A 160 -11.05 5.29 -14.96
CA ILE A 160 -11.20 5.00 -13.53
C ILE A 160 -11.14 6.29 -12.70
N ILE A 161 -10.14 7.14 -12.95
CA ILE A 161 -9.96 8.39 -12.20
C ILE A 161 -11.17 9.32 -12.41
N GLN A 162 -11.71 9.40 -13.61
CA GLN A 162 -12.91 10.17 -13.90
C GLN A 162 -14.13 9.60 -13.15
N ASP A 163 -14.34 8.28 -13.22
CA ASP A 163 -15.44 7.61 -12.54
C ASP A 163 -15.37 7.87 -11.01
N LEU A 164 -14.18 7.76 -10.41
CA LEU A 164 -13.93 8.01 -8.99
C LEU A 164 -14.25 9.45 -8.54
N ASN A 165 -14.20 10.41 -9.45
CA ASN A 165 -14.54 11.80 -9.17
C ASN A 165 -16.04 12.09 -9.27
N THR A 166 -16.81 11.21 -9.91
CA THR A 166 -18.27 11.33 -9.94
C THR A 166 -18.89 10.83 -8.63
N PRO A 167 -20.18 11.13 -8.34
CA PRO A 167 -20.87 10.55 -7.18
C PRO A 167 -21.08 9.03 -7.29
N ASN A 168 -20.92 8.47 -8.49
CA ASN A 168 -21.09 7.06 -8.77
C ASN A 168 -19.78 6.31 -8.50
N SER A 169 -19.89 5.05 -8.09
CA SER A 169 -18.74 4.16 -8.00
C SER A 169 -18.13 3.92 -9.39
N VAL A 170 -16.87 3.45 -9.43
CA VAL A 170 -16.25 2.99 -10.68
C VAL A 170 -17.16 1.97 -11.35
N SER A 171 -17.40 2.10 -12.66
CA SER A 171 -18.24 1.12 -13.33
C SER A 171 -17.58 -0.27 -13.27
N PRO A 172 -18.34 -1.36 -13.03
CA PRO A 172 -17.80 -2.71 -13.06
C PRO A 172 -17.07 -3.01 -14.39
N GLN A 173 -17.55 -2.45 -15.50
CA GLN A 173 -16.93 -2.60 -16.82
C GLN A 173 -15.57 -1.90 -16.92
N THR A 174 -15.41 -0.70 -16.35
CA THR A 174 -14.13 0.01 -16.30
C THR A 174 -13.10 -0.79 -15.49
N LEU A 175 -13.51 -1.37 -14.35
CA LEU A 175 -12.64 -2.24 -13.54
C LEU A 175 -12.29 -3.55 -14.23
N LEU A 176 -13.26 -4.20 -14.89
CA LEU A 176 -13.03 -5.40 -15.69
C LEU A 176 -11.96 -5.14 -16.76
N LYS A 177 -12.05 -4.01 -17.49
CA LYS A 177 -11.03 -3.62 -18.47
C LYS A 177 -9.65 -3.46 -17.85
N PHE A 178 -9.57 -2.84 -16.67
CA PHE A 178 -8.31 -2.66 -15.96
C PHE A 178 -7.67 -3.99 -15.54
N PHE A 179 -8.44 -4.92 -14.96
CA PHE A 179 -7.91 -6.22 -14.57
C PHE A 179 -7.57 -7.10 -15.77
N ASN A 180 -8.39 -7.08 -16.83
CA ASN A 180 -8.13 -7.82 -18.07
C ASN A 180 -6.82 -7.39 -18.76
N PHE A 181 -6.30 -6.20 -18.48
CA PHE A 181 -4.98 -5.78 -18.94
C PHE A 181 -3.83 -6.63 -18.38
N PHE A 182 -4.01 -7.19 -17.18
CA PHE A 182 -3.02 -8.03 -16.49
C PHE A 182 -3.20 -9.53 -16.75
N GLY A 183 -4.38 -9.93 -17.23
CA GLY A 183 -4.69 -11.30 -17.63
C GLY A 183 -6.20 -11.52 -17.68
N PRO A 184 -6.69 -12.52 -18.43
CA PRO A 184 -8.10 -12.85 -18.45
C PRO A 184 -8.56 -13.26 -17.05
N LEU A 185 -9.60 -12.60 -16.56
CA LEU A 185 -10.25 -12.98 -15.30
C LEU A 185 -11.13 -14.23 -15.48
N PRO A 186 -11.39 -15.00 -14.41
CA PRO A 186 -12.36 -16.09 -14.45
C PRO A 186 -13.76 -15.60 -14.84
N ASN A 187 -14.58 -16.49 -15.43
CA ASN A 187 -15.91 -16.15 -15.94
C ASN A 187 -16.87 -15.59 -14.87
N ASP A 188 -16.64 -15.86 -13.59
CA ASP A 188 -17.48 -15.38 -12.47
C ASP A 188 -16.98 -14.05 -11.86
N SER A 189 -16.04 -13.38 -12.51
CA SER A 189 -15.36 -12.18 -11.98
C SER A 189 -16.26 -10.98 -11.70
N GLU A 190 -17.45 -10.90 -12.31
CA GLU A 190 -18.45 -9.88 -11.98
C GLU A 190 -18.90 -9.93 -10.50
N THR A 191 -18.99 -11.14 -9.92
CA THR A 191 -19.39 -11.34 -8.52
C THR A 191 -18.34 -10.81 -7.53
N ILE A 192 -17.06 -10.77 -7.94
CA ILE A 192 -15.94 -10.27 -7.15
C ILE A 192 -15.76 -8.76 -7.36
N ILE A 193 -16.00 -8.27 -8.57
CA ILE A 193 -15.73 -6.88 -8.95
C ILE A 193 -16.81 -5.94 -8.43
N SER A 194 -18.08 -6.36 -8.38
CA SER A 194 -19.17 -5.50 -7.91
C SER A 194 -18.95 -5.00 -6.47
N PRO A 195 -18.62 -5.84 -5.46
CA PRO A 195 -18.28 -5.36 -4.12
C PRO A 195 -17.04 -4.46 -4.09
N ALA A 196 -16.03 -4.74 -4.93
CA ALA A 196 -14.80 -3.94 -4.98
C ALA A 196 -15.05 -2.50 -5.45
N THR A 197 -16.08 -2.26 -6.27
CA THR A 197 -16.47 -0.90 -6.70
C THR A 197 -16.89 -0.01 -5.53
N GLU A 198 -17.53 -0.59 -4.51
CA GLU A 198 -17.97 0.17 -3.33
C GLU A 198 -16.80 0.57 -2.43
N TRP A 199 -15.76 -0.26 -2.38
CA TRP A 199 -14.55 -0.03 -1.58
C TRP A 199 -13.65 1.06 -2.15
N MET A 200 -13.73 1.32 -3.46
CA MET A 200 -12.92 2.33 -4.13
C MET A 200 -13.52 3.75 -4.09
N ASN A 201 -14.64 3.98 -3.40
CA ASN A 201 -15.24 5.31 -3.32
C ASN A 201 -14.45 6.26 -2.41
N LEU A 202 -13.62 7.11 -3.01
CA LEU A 202 -12.76 8.08 -2.31
C LEU A 202 -13.52 9.05 -1.41
N LYS A 203 -14.73 9.46 -1.81
CA LYS A 203 -15.57 10.38 -1.03
C LYS A 203 -16.04 9.77 0.28
N ARG A 204 -16.06 8.43 0.38
CA ARG A 204 -16.36 7.72 1.63
C ARG A 204 -15.15 7.66 2.56
N LEU A 205 -13.92 7.66 2.04
CA LEU A 205 -12.71 7.49 2.85
C LEU A 205 -12.50 8.63 3.86
N SER A 206 -12.67 9.88 3.44
CA SER A 206 -12.43 11.05 4.30
C SER A 206 -13.32 11.06 5.57
N PRO A 207 -14.65 10.86 5.47
CA PRO A 207 -15.51 10.68 6.64
C PRO A 207 -15.07 9.54 7.56
N PHE A 208 -14.70 8.38 7.01
CA PHE A 208 -14.28 7.22 7.81
C PHE A 208 -13.02 7.49 8.62
N VAL A 209 -12.00 8.11 8.00
CA VAL A 209 -10.76 8.47 8.72
C VAL A 209 -11.07 9.52 9.79
N SER A 210 -11.93 10.50 9.49
CA SER A 210 -12.26 11.58 10.42
C SER A 210 -13.02 11.11 11.67
N LEU A 211 -13.84 10.07 11.53
CA LEU A 211 -14.60 9.45 12.61
C LEU A 211 -13.88 8.25 13.27
N ALA A 212 -12.64 7.96 12.87
CA ALA A 212 -11.87 6.88 13.47
C ALA A 212 -11.34 7.28 14.85
N GLU A 213 -11.45 6.38 15.81
CA GLU A 213 -10.96 6.54 17.19
C GLU A 213 -9.77 5.60 17.44
N GLU A 214 -9.12 5.73 18.61
CA GLU A 214 -7.94 4.95 18.96
C GLU A 214 -8.16 3.43 18.82
N GLU A 215 -9.33 2.94 19.23
CA GLU A 215 -9.71 1.54 19.16
C GLU A 215 -9.70 1.01 17.71
N ASP A 216 -10.11 1.81 16.72
CA ASP A 216 -10.09 1.41 15.30
C ASP A 216 -8.65 1.14 14.84
N PHE A 217 -7.69 1.97 15.28
CA PHE A 217 -6.28 1.75 14.98
C PHE A 217 -5.74 0.51 15.71
N VAL A 218 -6.08 0.32 16.99
CA VAL A 218 -5.66 -0.88 17.72
C VAL A 218 -6.15 -2.16 17.04
N GLU A 219 -7.42 -2.21 16.62
CA GLU A 219 -7.99 -3.38 15.94
C GLU A 219 -7.46 -3.56 14.51
N MET A 220 -7.26 -2.46 13.79
CA MET A 220 -6.61 -2.51 12.49
C MET A 220 -5.20 -3.08 12.60
N TYR A 221 -4.42 -2.67 13.60
CA TYR A 221 -3.06 -3.20 13.81
C TYR A 221 -3.07 -4.71 14.07
N LYS A 222 -3.94 -5.19 14.95
CA LYS A 222 -4.11 -6.64 15.21
C LYS A 222 -4.45 -7.40 13.94
N THR A 223 -5.33 -6.84 13.11
CA THR A 223 -5.73 -7.43 11.83
C THR A 223 -4.55 -7.52 10.86
N ILE A 224 -3.78 -6.43 10.72
CA ILE A 224 -2.57 -6.40 9.88
C ILE A 224 -1.56 -7.46 10.34
N LYS A 225 -1.36 -7.60 11.64
CA LYS A 225 -0.43 -8.60 12.19
C LYS A 225 -0.84 -10.03 11.81
N HIS A 226 -2.11 -10.40 11.99
CA HIS A 226 -2.61 -11.71 11.56
C HIS A 226 -2.45 -11.93 10.05
N LEU A 227 -2.77 -10.93 9.23
CA LEU A 227 -2.58 -11.01 7.78
C LEU A 227 -1.10 -11.22 7.40
N GLN A 228 -0.17 -10.52 8.07
CA GLN A 228 1.27 -10.67 7.85
C GLN A 228 1.81 -12.03 8.29
N GLU A 229 1.33 -12.55 9.42
CA GLU A 229 1.68 -13.89 9.91
C GLU A 229 1.23 -14.94 8.90
N HIS A 230 -0.02 -14.85 8.45
CA HIS A 230 -0.57 -15.76 7.47
C HIS A 230 0.13 -15.69 6.11
N TRP A 231 0.43 -14.48 5.63
CA TRP A 231 1.21 -14.30 4.41
C TRP A 231 2.62 -14.89 4.54
N SER A 232 3.24 -14.77 5.71
CA SER A 232 4.56 -15.34 5.99
C SER A 232 4.53 -16.86 6.00
N GLU A 233 3.45 -17.48 6.49
CA GLU A 233 3.24 -18.92 6.42
C GLU A 233 3.05 -19.40 4.99
N LEU A 234 2.21 -18.72 4.20
CA LEU A 234 2.02 -19.03 2.79
C LEU A 234 3.35 -18.97 2.01
N LYS A 235 4.16 -17.94 2.27
CA LYS A 235 5.49 -17.78 1.65
C LYS A 235 6.48 -18.90 1.94
N LYS A 236 6.30 -19.65 3.05
CA LYS A 236 7.15 -20.82 3.34
C LYS A 236 6.81 -22.01 2.44
N ILE A 237 5.57 -22.06 1.95
CA ILE A 237 5.04 -23.17 1.14
C ILE A 237 5.20 -22.86 -0.35
N PHE A 238 4.99 -21.60 -0.73
CA PHE A 238 4.96 -21.18 -2.11
C PHE A 238 5.48 -19.74 -2.24
N ASN A 239 6.36 -19.47 -3.21
CA ASN A 239 6.79 -18.11 -3.52
C ASN A 239 5.79 -17.48 -4.50
N PRO A 240 5.02 -16.43 -4.11
CA PRO A 240 4.01 -15.81 -4.98
C PRO A 240 4.58 -15.31 -6.33
N LEU A 241 5.86 -14.94 -6.36
CA LEU A 241 6.55 -14.50 -7.57
C LEU A 241 6.85 -15.64 -8.56
N GLU A 242 6.63 -16.89 -8.18
CA GLU A 242 6.66 -18.04 -9.10
C GLU A 242 5.38 -18.17 -9.93
N LEU A 243 4.27 -17.49 -9.57
CA LEU A 243 3.09 -17.43 -10.45
C LEU A 243 3.36 -16.42 -11.57
N PRO A 244 3.30 -16.82 -12.85
CA PRO A 244 3.56 -15.91 -13.97
C PRO A 244 2.70 -14.65 -13.94
N PHE A 245 1.41 -14.76 -13.63
CA PHE A 245 0.52 -13.60 -13.57
C PHE A 245 0.85 -12.64 -12.42
N VAL A 246 1.19 -13.16 -11.23
CA VAL A 246 1.60 -12.33 -10.08
C VAL A 246 2.93 -11.66 -10.38
N LYS A 247 3.87 -12.40 -10.96
CA LYS A 247 5.16 -11.86 -11.40
C LYS A 247 4.97 -10.73 -12.42
N THR A 248 4.19 -10.95 -13.49
CA THR A 248 3.89 -9.93 -14.48
C THR A 248 3.19 -8.70 -13.88
N PHE A 249 2.23 -8.90 -12.97
CA PHE A 249 1.57 -7.81 -12.27
C PHE A 249 2.53 -7.01 -11.38
N MET A 250 3.35 -7.70 -10.59
CA MET A 250 4.34 -7.07 -9.71
C MET A 250 5.45 -6.38 -10.50
N ASP A 251 5.94 -6.97 -11.59
CA ASP A 251 6.95 -6.37 -12.47
C ASP A 251 6.42 -5.08 -13.12
N LYS A 252 5.16 -5.08 -13.59
CA LYS A 252 4.49 -3.86 -14.08
C LYS A 252 4.29 -2.82 -12.98
N LEU A 253 3.79 -3.21 -11.80
CA LEU A 253 3.66 -2.28 -10.68
C LEU A 253 5.00 -1.65 -10.30
N ASN A 254 6.07 -2.45 -10.30
CA ASN A 254 7.41 -2.00 -10.00
C ASN A 254 8.00 -1.14 -11.13
N SER A 255 7.62 -1.32 -12.40
CA SER A 255 8.07 -0.46 -13.50
C SER A 255 7.48 0.95 -13.40
N TYR A 256 6.23 1.09 -12.94
CA TYR A 256 5.63 2.40 -12.65
C TYR A 256 6.12 3.02 -11.33
N ASN A 257 6.72 2.23 -10.44
CA ASN A 257 7.27 2.71 -9.18
C ASN A 257 8.59 2.01 -8.79
N PRO A 258 9.67 2.24 -9.55
CA PRO A 258 10.95 1.54 -9.37
C PRO A 258 11.63 1.87 -8.03
N ASN A 259 11.20 2.96 -7.38
CA ASN A 259 11.64 3.39 -6.05
C ASN A 259 10.74 2.89 -4.91
N SER A 260 9.77 2.00 -5.17
CA SER A 260 9.02 1.29 -4.13
C SER A 260 9.90 0.22 -3.44
N THR A 261 10.96 0.71 -2.82
CA THR A 261 12.04 0.00 -2.15
C THR A 261 11.57 -1.01 -1.10
N ARG A 262 12.38 -2.07 -0.93
CA ARG A 262 12.71 -2.97 0.22
C ARG A 262 11.66 -3.32 1.30
N ASP A 263 10.72 -2.44 1.61
CA ASP A 263 9.67 -2.60 2.63
C ASP A 263 8.25 -2.67 2.03
N GLY A 264 8.12 -2.72 0.71
CA GLY A 264 6.84 -2.78 0.02
C GLY A 264 6.25 -1.40 -0.29
N ASN A 265 5.43 -1.34 -1.34
CA ASN A 265 4.82 -0.13 -1.86
C ASN A 265 4.02 0.63 -0.78
N ILE A 266 4.43 1.86 -0.46
CA ILE A 266 3.78 2.69 0.57
C ILE A 266 2.31 2.97 0.24
N HIS A 267 1.99 3.20 -1.02
CA HIS A 267 0.63 3.48 -1.46
C HIS A 267 -0.26 2.25 -1.27
N TYR A 268 0.29 1.05 -1.47
CA TYR A 268 -0.39 -0.20 -1.12
C TYR A 268 -0.67 -0.30 0.38
N LYS A 269 0.30 0.04 1.25
CA LYS A 269 0.07 0.04 2.71
C LYS A 269 -1.03 1.02 3.08
N CYS A 270 -0.97 2.26 2.59
CA CYS A 270 -2.03 3.25 2.82
C CYS A 270 -3.39 2.75 2.33
N TYR A 271 -3.45 2.15 1.14
CA TYR A 271 -4.67 1.54 0.61
C TYR A 271 -5.23 0.47 1.54
N VAL A 272 -4.41 -0.47 2.01
CA VAL A 272 -4.85 -1.50 2.96
C VAL A 272 -5.34 -0.88 4.26
N LEU A 273 -4.67 0.15 4.78
CA LEU A 273 -5.13 0.88 5.97
C LEU A 273 -6.51 1.50 5.74
N PHE A 274 -6.77 2.10 4.57
CA PHE A 274 -8.09 2.63 4.24
C PHE A 274 -9.15 1.54 4.16
N VAL A 275 -8.87 0.44 3.46
CA VAL A 275 -9.81 -0.69 3.34
C VAL A 275 -10.16 -1.25 4.72
N LEU A 276 -9.17 -1.43 5.60
CA LEU A 276 -9.43 -1.92 6.94
C LEU A 276 -10.28 -0.93 7.75
N LEU A 277 -9.96 0.37 7.70
CA LEU A 277 -10.72 1.42 8.38
C LEU A 277 -12.16 1.56 7.87
N THR A 278 -12.39 1.36 6.57
CA THR A 278 -13.75 1.47 6.00
C THR A 278 -14.59 0.23 6.28
N LEU A 279 -13.99 -0.96 6.26
CA LEU A 279 -14.72 -2.18 6.54
C LEU A 279 -15.21 -2.22 7.99
N ARG A 280 -14.40 -1.78 8.97
CA ARG A 280 -14.68 -1.90 10.43
C ARG A 280 -15.09 -3.30 10.89
N GLN A 281 -14.83 -4.32 10.08
CA GLN A 281 -15.12 -5.73 10.35
C GLN A 281 -13.90 -6.44 10.97
N HIS A 282 -13.05 -5.72 11.68
CA HIS A 282 -11.77 -6.23 12.18
C HIS A 282 -11.93 -7.54 12.96
N THR A 283 -12.90 -7.60 13.87
CA THR A 283 -13.21 -8.80 14.66
C THR A 283 -13.63 -9.97 13.79
N GLN A 284 -14.54 -9.75 12.83
CA GLN A 284 -15.02 -10.78 11.92
C GLN A 284 -13.90 -11.30 11.01
N ILE A 285 -13.02 -10.41 10.53
CA ILE A 285 -11.84 -10.78 9.76
C ILE A 285 -10.89 -11.62 10.62
N GLN A 286 -10.64 -11.23 11.87
CA GLN A 286 -9.77 -11.98 12.79
C GLN A 286 -10.36 -13.36 13.11
N GLU A 287 -11.65 -13.43 13.43
CA GLU A 287 -12.37 -14.69 13.70
C GLU A 287 -12.35 -15.61 12.48
N PHE A 288 -12.62 -15.08 11.30
CA PHE A 288 -12.53 -15.84 10.06
C PHE A 288 -11.11 -16.38 9.86
N LEU A 289 -10.09 -15.53 9.95
CA LEU A 289 -8.69 -15.91 9.77
C LEU A 289 -8.21 -17.00 10.75
N GLN A 290 -8.80 -17.05 11.94
CA GLN A 290 -8.52 -18.05 12.98
C GLN A 290 -9.39 -19.31 12.86
N SER A 291 -10.46 -19.28 12.08
CA SER A 291 -11.40 -20.39 11.93
C SER A 291 -10.77 -21.62 11.26
N GLU A 292 -11.27 -22.82 11.59
CA GLU A 292 -10.89 -24.06 10.91
C GLU A 292 -11.14 -23.99 9.41
N ILE A 293 -12.23 -23.33 9.00
CA ILE A 293 -12.58 -23.10 7.59
C ILE A 293 -11.47 -22.33 6.87
N ALA A 294 -10.97 -21.23 7.43
CA ALA A 294 -9.88 -20.48 6.80
C ALA A 294 -8.56 -21.27 6.78
N GLN A 295 -8.33 -22.15 7.75
CA GLN A 295 -7.17 -23.05 7.74
C GLN A 295 -7.30 -24.14 6.66
N GLU A 296 -8.49 -24.70 6.46
CA GLU A 296 -8.77 -25.66 5.39
C GLU A 296 -8.69 -25.00 4.01
N MET A 297 -9.36 -23.86 3.81
CA MET A 297 -9.26 -23.07 2.58
C MET A 297 -7.81 -22.72 2.27
N ARG A 298 -7.00 -22.40 3.28
CA ARG A 298 -5.57 -22.14 3.10
C ARG A 298 -4.83 -23.37 2.57
N LYS A 299 -5.04 -24.54 3.19
CA LYS A 299 -4.41 -25.79 2.73
C LYS A 299 -4.82 -26.08 1.30
N GLU A 300 -6.08 -25.88 0.95
CA GLU A 300 -6.61 -26.08 -0.38
C GLU A 300 -6.00 -25.10 -1.40
N ILE A 301 -5.95 -23.80 -1.09
CA ILE A 301 -5.28 -22.79 -1.92
C ILE A 301 -3.80 -23.14 -2.09
N CYS A 302 -3.09 -23.54 -1.04
CA CYS A 302 -1.69 -23.98 -1.15
C CYS A 302 -1.55 -25.18 -2.09
N MET A 303 -2.41 -26.19 -1.96
CA MET A 303 -2.40 -27.37 -2.82
C MET A 303 -2.69 -27.02 -4.28
N GLN A 304 -3.71 -26.18 -4.53
CA GLN A 304 -4.05 -25.71 -5.87
C GLN A 304 -2.92 -24.89 -6.49
N LEU A 305 -2.29 -23.99 -5.72
CA LEU A 305 -1.15 -23.19 -6.18
C LEU A 305 0.09 -24.04 -6.47
N LEU A 306 0.35 -25.07 -5.66
CA LEU A 306 1.41 -26.04 -5.91
C LEU A 306 1.15 -26.80 -7.21
N GLN A 307 -0.06 -27.35 -7.39
CA GLN A 307 -0.46 -28.04 -8.62
C GLN A 307 -0.36 -27.14 -9.85
N LEU A 308 -0.85 -25.90 -9.76
CA LEU A 308 -0.70 -24.90 -10.83
C LEU A 308 0.78 -24.63 -11.15
N SER A 309 1.63 -24.52 -10.12
CA SER A 309 3.06 -24.30 -10.33
C SER A 309 3.75 -25.49 -11.01
N GLU A 310 3.36 -26.72 -10.70
CA GLU A 310 3.90 -27.94 -11.31
C GLU A 310 3.44 -28.11 -12.76
N VAL A 311 2.16 -27.84 -13.04
CA VAL A 311 1.62 -27.85 -14.41
C VAL A 311 2.31 -26.80 -15.28
N MET A 312 2.54 -25.60 -14.75
CA MET A 312 3.24 -24.54 -15.47
C MET A 312 4.73 -24.86 -15.69
N LYS A 313 5.42 -25.49 -14.71
CA LYS A 313 6.81 -25.95 -14.86
C LYS A 313 6.95 -27.10 -15.87
N GLY A 314 5.95 -27.98 -15.96
CA GLY A 314 5.92 -29.07 -16.94
C GLY A 314 5.64 -28.60 -18.38
N GLY A 315 4.98 -27.45 -18.55
CA GLY A 315 4.68 -26.86 -19.86
C GLY A 315 5.84 -26.09 -20.51
N GLU A 316 6.86 -25.68 -19.74
CA GLU A 316 8.06 -25.01 -20.27
C GLU A 316 9.14 -26.02 -20.75
N ALA A 317 8.89 -27.33 -20.63
CA ALA A 317 9.81 -28.40 -21.03
C ALA A 317 9.46 -29.08 -22.37
N GLN A 318 8.55 -28.51 -23.16
CA GLN A 318 8.20 -28.91 -24.53
C GLN A 318 8.44 -27.78 -25.52
#